data_AF-W3V5J7-F1
#
_entry.id   AF-W3V5J7-F1
#
_cell.length_a   1.000
_cell.length_b   1.000
_cell.length_c   1.000
_cell.angle_alpha   90.00
_cell.angle_beta   90.00
_cell.angle_gamma   90.00
#
_symmetry.space_group_name_H-M   'P 1'
#
loop_
_entity.id
_entity.type
_entity.pdbx_description
1 polymer ?
#
loop_
_entity_poly.entity_id
_entity_poly.type
_entity_poly.pdbx_seq_one_letter_code
_entity_poly.pdbx_strand_id
1 'polypeptide(L)'
;MSNQTEKRANDLIASTDEAWENGELGCSEAHIKVSDDITEDLINDALELQPISIRLNRSLIEDLKMIADLNGLGYQPLIRQVLNRFANSEKKRILVEAHSKVMKSEKRKSNKHHKAA
;
A
#
# COMPACT_ATOMS: atom_id res chain seq x y z
N MET A 1 30.10 11.72 51.63
CA MET A 1 29.85 10.78 50.50
C MET A 1 28.35 10.53 50.25
N SER A 2 27.41 11.18 50.96
CA SER A 2 25.99 10.77 50.91
C SER A 2 25.07 11.59 49.99
N ASN A 3 25.50 12.76 49.48
CA ASN A 3 24.59 13.66 48.73
C ASN A 3 24.46 13.36 47.23
N GLN A 4 25.23 12.44 46.66
CA GLN A 4 25.15 12.09 45.23
C GLN A 4 24.12 10.99 44.93
N THR A 5 23.83 10.14 45.92
CA THR A 5 22.95 8.98 45.75
C THR A 5 21.47 9.39 45.83
N GLU A 6 21.12 10.31 46.73
CA GLU A 6 19.75 10.85 46.84
C GLU A 6 19.36 11.70 45.63
N LYS A 7 20.32 12.41 45.03
CA LYS A 7 20.08 13.25 43.85
C LYS A 7 19.73 12.42 42.60
N ARG A 8 20.24 11.19 42.49
CA ARG A 8 19.91 10.27 41.39
C ARG A 8 18.55 9.60 41.53
N ALA A 9 18.04 9.42 42.75
CA ALA A 9 16.75 8.78 42.97
C ALA A 9 15.56 9.70 42.58
N ASN A 10 15.76 11.01 42.62
CA ASN A 10 14.72 12.00 42.36
C ASN A 10 14.51 12.31 40.86
N ASP A 11 15.39 11.80 39.99
CA ASP A 11 15.34 11.96 38.53
C ASP A 11 14.86 10.68 37.81
N LEU A 12 14.44 9.65 38.55
CA LEU A 12 13.93 8.40 37.99
C LEU A 12 12.41 8.49 37.79
N ILE A 13 11.97 8.32 36.55
CA ILE A 13 10.54 8.23 36.22
C ILE A 13 10.00 6.89 36.75
N ALA A 14 8.85 6.93 37.42
CA ALA A 14 8.21 5.73 37.93
C ALA A 14 7.70 4.86 36.78
N SER A 15 7.98 3.55 36.81
CA SER A 15 7.54 2.58 35.80
C SER A 15 6.06 2.21 35.97
N THR A 16 5.16 3.18 35.82
CA THR A 16 3.70 2.99 35.86
C THR A 16 3.10 2.96 34.45
N ASP A 17 1.91 2.38 34.30
CA ASP A 17 1.22 2.29 33.00
C ASP A 17 0.91 3.69 32.45
N GLU A 18 0.52 4.63 33.32
CA GLU A 18 0.23 6.01 32.93
C GLU A 18 1.46 6.74 32.37
N ALA A 19 2.66 6.42 32.88
CA ALA A 19 3.92 6.99 32.41
C ALA A 19 4.33 6.45 31.02
N TRP A 20 3.83 5.27 30.63
CA TRP A 20 3.96 4.77 29.26
C TRP A 20 2.93 5.40 28.33
N GLU A 21 1.67 5.48 28.75
CA GLU A 21 0.56 6.02 27.94
C GLU A 21 0.70 7.53 27.66
N ASN A 22 1.24 8.30 28.62
CA ASN A 22 1.50 9.72 28.44
C ASN A 22 2.81 10.03 27.69
N GLY A 23 3.62 9.01 27.38
CA GLY A 23 4.90 9.13 26.68
C GLY A 23 6.07 9.65 27.54
N GLU A 24 5.93 9.73 28.86
CA GLU A 24 7.02 10.09 29.78
C GLU A 24 8.13 9.01 29.74
N LEU A 25 7.72 7.75 29.59
CA LEU A 25 8.59 6.61 29.27
C LEU A 25 8.56 6.28 27.77
N GLY A 26 9.71 5.87 27.23
CA GLY A 26 9.82 5.36 25.85
C GLY A 26 9.93 6.43 24.75
N CYS A 27 9.50 7.68 24.97
CA CYS A 27 9.59 8.75 23.97
C CYS A 27 10.85 9.64 24.09
N SER A 28 11.78 9.32 24.98
CA SER A 28 13.03 10.08 25.15
C SER A 28 13.94 9.93 23.93
N GLU A 29 14.33 11.04 23.32
CA GLU A 29 15.30 11.07 22.20
C GLU A 29 16.66 10.43 22.55
N ALA A 30 17.09 10.48 23.81
CA ALA A 30 18.34 9.83 24.23
C ALA A 30 18.33 8.29 24.08
N HIS A 31 17.14 7.69 23.92
CA HIS A 31 16.93 6.24 23.86
C HIS A 31 16.34 5.80 22.50
N ILE A 32 16.17 6.72 21.55
CA ILE A 32 15.70 6.39 20.20
C ILE A 32 16.88 6.11 19.27
N LYS A 33 16.74 5.11 18.40
CA LYS A 33 17.65 4.86 17.29
C LYS A 33 16.83 4.40 16.09
N VAL A 34 17.12 4.96 14.91
CA VAL A 34 16.59 4.40 13.65
C VAL A 34 17.16 2.99 13.50
N SER A 35 16.29 2.02 13.26
CA SER A 35 16.73 0.64 13.00
C SER A 35 17.46 0.60 11.65
N ASP A 36 18.68 0.08 11.67
CA ASP A 36 19.44 -0.21 10.45
C ASP A 36 18.96 -1.53 9.79
N ASP A 37 18.19 -2.34 10.52
CA ASP A 37 17.77 -3.69 10.12
C ASP A 37 16.51 -3.69 9.25
N ILE A 38 15.70 -2.64 9.32
CA ILE A 38 14.46 -2.50 8.53
C ILE A 38 14.72 -1.47 7.43
N THR A 39 15.05 -1.96 6.24
CA THR A 39 15.25 -1.14 5.05
C THR A 39 13.94 -0.98 4.26
N GLU A 40 13.87 0.05 3.44
CA GLU A 40 12.74 0.27 2.52
C GLU A 40 12.56 -0.91 1.55
N ASP A 41 13.65 -1.55 1.14
CA ASP A 41 13.64 -2.74 0.29
C ASP A 41 12.96 -3.93 0.99
N LEU A 42 13.25 -4.17 2.27
CA LEU A 42 12.59 -5.24 3.03
C LEU A 42 11.08 -5.00 3.17
N ILE A 43 10.67 -3.75 3.33
CA ILE A 43 9.25 -3.37 3.37
C ILE A 43 8.61 -3.60 1.99
N ASN A 44 9.28 -3.18 0.92
CA ASN A 44 8.80 -3.36 -0.44
C ASN A 44 8.66 -4.85 -0.78
N ASP A 45 9.65 -5.68 -0.46
CA ASP A 45 9.62 -7.13 -0.68
C ASP A 45 8.51 -7.81 0.11
N ALA A 46 8.37 -7.46 1.40
CA ALA A 46 7.31 -8.02 2.25
C ALA A 46 5.89 -7.68 1.74
N LEU A 47 5.74 -6.55 1.04
CA LEU A 47 4.47 -6.09 0.47
C LEU A 47 4.34 -6.36 -1.04
N GLU A 48 5.30 -7.08 -1.65
CA GLU A 48 5.38 -7.32 -3.09
C GLU A 48 5.30 -6.02 -3.93
N LEU A 49 5.88 -4.94 -3.43
CA LEU A 49 5.92 -3.64 -4.07
C LEU A 49 7.21 -3.47 -4.85
N GLN A 50 7.08 -3.06 -6.11
CA GLN A 50 8.22 -2.66 -6.92
C GLN A 50 8.13 -1.16 -7.21
N PRO A 51 9.13 -0.36 -6.82
CA PRO A 51 9.19 1.04 -7.20
C PRO A 51 9.39 1.14 -8.72
N ILE A 52 8.58 1.97 -9.38
CA ILE A 52 8.67 2.23 -10.81
C ILE A 52 8.80 3.72 -11.06
N SER A 53 9.54 4.09 -12.11
CA SER A 53 9.61 5.46 -12.60
C SER A 53 8.65 5.61 -13.78
N ILE A 54 7.63 6.45 -13.62
CA ILE A 54 6.65 6.77 -14.67
C ILE A 54 6.58 8.28 -14.88
N ARG A 55 6.40 8.71 -16.13
CA ARG A 55 6.19 10.12 -16.47
C ARG A 55 4.69 10.38 -16.62
N LEU A 56 4.18 11.37 -15.90
CA LEU A 56 2.79 11.81 -15.95
C LEU A 56 2.74 13.33 -16.16
N ASN A 57 1.65 13.81 -16.75
CA ASN A 57 1.41 15.24 -16.91
C ASN A 57 1.29 15.91 -15.53
N ARG A 58 1.85 17.11 -15.37
CA ARG A 58 1.84 17.82 -14.07
C ARG A 58 0.41 18.06 -13.58
N SER A 59 -0.49 18.51 -14.45
CA SER A 59 -1.90 18.74 -14.09
C SER A 59 -2.55 17.47 -13.54
N LEU A 60 -2.32 16.34 -14.21
CA LEU A 60 -2.85 15.04 -13.80
C LEU A 60 -2.34 14.64 -12.40
N ILE A 61 -1.05 14.86 -12.11
CA ILE A 61 -0.49 14.57 -10.77
C ILE A 61 -1.21 15.39 -9.69
N GLU A 62 -1.44 16.68 -9.93
CA GLU A 62 -2.12 17.55 -8.97
C GLU A 62 -3.59 17.16 -8.78
N ASP A 63 -4.30 16.84 -9.87
CA ASP A 63 -5.68 16.35 -9.81
C ASP A 63 -5.78 15.07 -8.96
N LEU A 64 -4.84 14.13 -9.16
CA LEU A 64 -4.80 12.87 -8.44
C LEU A 64 -4.46 13.06 -6.95
N LYS A 65 -3.58 14.01 -6.60
CA LYS A 65 -3.31 14.36 -5.21
C LYS A 65 -4.56 14.95 -4.54
N MET A 66 -5.21 15.91 -5.19
CA MET A 66 -6.44 16.51 -4.68
C MET A 66 -7.53 15.45 -4.44
N ILE A 67 -7.71 14.53 -5.40
CA ILE A 67 -8.65 13.41 -5.24
C ILE A 67 -8.25 12.53 -4.04
N ALA A 68 -6.96 12.24 -3.87
CA ALA A 68 -6.47 11.43 -2.76
C ALA A 68 -6.81 12.08 -1.41
N ASP A 69 -6.51 13.37 -1.27
CA ASP A 69 -6.78 14.16 -0.07
C ASP A 69 -8.28 14.18 0.27
N LEU A 70 -9.15 14.40 -0.73
CA LEU A 70 -10.61 14.37 -0.54
C LEU A 70 -11.14 12.99 -0.09
N ASN A 71 -10.43 11.91 -0.40
CA ASN A 71 -10.79 10.55 -0.01
C ASN A 71 -10.04 10.08 1.27
N GLY A 72 -9.25 10.95 1.90
CA GLY A 72 -8.43 10.58 3.07
C GLY A 72 -7.34 9.55 2.75
N LEU A 73 -6.85 9.52 1.52
CA LEU A 73 -5.82 8.60 1.04
C LEU A 73 -4.56 9.36 0.64
N GLY A 74 -3.41 8.70 0.73
CA GLY A 74 -2.20 9.21 0.07
C GLY A 74 -2.27 9.05 -1.45
N TYR A 75 -1.53 9.90 -2.16
CA TYR A 75 -1.39 9.83 -3.63
C TYR A 75 -0.96 8.43 -4.10
N GLN A 76 0.10 7.87 -3.52
CA GLN A 76 0.61 6.55 -3.91
C GLN A 76 -0.43 5.42 -3.72
N PRO A 77 -1.12 5.30 -2.56
CA PRO A 77 -2.25 4.39 -2.40
C PRO A 77 -3.34 4.56 -3.47
N LEU A 78 -3.77 5.80 -3.75
CA LEU A 78 -4.80 6.07 -4.75
C LEU A 78 -4.37 5.57 -6.13
N ILE A 79 -3.15 5.90 -6.57
CA ILE A 79 -2.64 5.49 -7.88
C ILE A 79 -2.57 3.98 -8.01
N ARG A 80 -2.11 3.28 -6.96
CA ARG A 80 -2.13 1.82 -6.92
C ARG A 80 -3.53 1.26 -7.11
N GLN A 81 -4.53 1.84 -6.45
CA GLN A 81 -5.93 1.42 -6.61
C GLN A 81 -6.45 1.66 -8.03
N VAL A 82 -6.16 2.83 -8.61
CA VAL A 82 -6.59 3.18 -9.97
C VAL A 82 -6.00 2.21 -11.00
N LEU A 83 -4.70 1.95 -10.94
CA LEU A 83 -4.02 1.03 -11.85
C LEU A 83 -4.54 -0.41 -11.71
N ASN A 84 -4.77 -0.87 -10.47
CA ASN A 84 -5.36 -2.19 -10.22
C ASN A 84 -6.79 -2.31 -10.74
N ARG A 85 -7.63 -1.29 -10.54
CA ARG A 85 -9.01 -1.27 -11.05
C ARG A 85 -9.04 -1.32 -12.57
N PHE A 86 -8.15 -0.56 -13.22
CA PHE A 86 -8.00 -0.60 -14.67
C PHE A 86 -7.58 -1.98 -15.16
N ALA A 87 -6.48 -2.53 -14.63
CA ALA A 87 -5.98 -3.84 -15.04
C ALA A 87 -7.01 -4.96 -14.85
N ASN A 88 -7.74 -4.96 -13.73
CA ASN A 88 -8.79 -5.95 -13.47
C ASN A 88 -9.96 -5.83 -14.45
N SER A 89 -10.34 -4.61 -14.81
CA SER A 89 -11.41 -4.36 -15.79
C SER A 89 -10.99 -4.83 -17.19
N GLU A 90 -9.76 -4.54 -17.61
CA GLU A 90 -9.23 -4.97 -18.90
C GLU A 90 -9.10 -6.50 -19.00
N LYS A 91 -8.62 -7.16 -17.95
CA LYS A 91 -8.57 -8.64 -17.88
C LYS A 91 -9.96 -9.25 -18.10
N LYS A 92 -10.98 -8.72 -17.40
CA LYS A 92 -12.37 -9.19 -17.54
C LYS A 92 -12.88 -8.97 -18.96
N ARG A 93 -12.65 -7.79 -19.54
CA ARG A 93 -13.07 -7.46 -20.91
C ARG A 93 -12.47 -8.43 -21.93
N ILE A 94 -11.15 -8.65 -21.86
CA ILE A 94 -10.43 -9.56 -22.76
C ILE A 94 -10.98 -10.99 -22.65
N LEU A 95 -11.24 -11.47 -21.43
CA LEU A 95 -11.78 -12.82 -21.20
C LEU A 95 -13.17 -12.98 -21.83
N VAL A 96 -14.06 -12.01 -21.63
CA VAL A 96 -15.41 -12.01 -22.22
C VAL A 96 -15.34 -11.99 -23.74
N GLU A 97 -14.48 -11.18 -24.32
CA GLU A 97 -14.28 -11.13 -25.77
C GLU A 97 -13.76 -12.46 -26.31
N ALA A 98 -12.75 -13.07 -25.66
CA ALA A 98 -12.22 -14.37 -26.04
C ALA A 98 -13.30 -15.47 -25.99
N HIS A 99 -14.05 -15.55 -24.89
CA HIS A 99 -15.15 -16.50 -24.73
C HIS A 99 -16.22 -16.31 -25.82
N SER A 100 -16.60 -15.06 -26.11
CA SER A 100 -17.59 -14.76 -27.14
C SER A 100 -17.14 -15.19 -28.54
N LYS A 101 -15.84 -15.08 -28.84
CA LYS A 101 -15.25 -15.51 -30.12
C LYS A 101 -15.28 -17.03 -30.25
N VAL A 102 -14.90 -17.76 -29.20
CA VAL A 102 -14.96 -19.23 -29.15
C VAL A 102 -16.40 -19.70 -29.36
N MET A 103 -17.35 -19.18 -28.60
CA MET A 103 -18.78 -19.53 -28.69
C MET A 103 -19.38 -19.24 -30.08
N LYS A 104 -19.01 -18.11 -30.69
CA LYS A 104 -19.43 -17.79 -32.07
C LYS A 104 -18.84 -18.75 -33.09
N SER A 105 -17.58 -19.18 -32.90
CA SER A 105 -16.93 -20.15 -33.79
C SER A 105 -17.57 -21.54 -33.69
N GLU A 106 -17.96 -21.97 -32.49
CA GLU A 106 -18.64 -23.24 -32.24
C GLU A 106 -20.05 -23.25 -32.84
N LYS A 107 -20.84 -22.18 -32.63
CA LYS A 107 -22.16 -22.03 -33.26
C LYS A 107 -22.10 -22.03 -34.80
N ARG A 108 -21.03 -21.48 -35.39
CA ARG A 108 -20.82 -21.52 -36.85
C ARG A 108 -20.49 -22.94 -37.34
N LYS A 109 -19.77 -23.74 -36.56
CA LYS A 109 -19.46 -25.13 -36.87
C LYS A 109 -20.71 -26.02 -36.75
N SER A 110 -21.50 -25.87 -35.70
CA SER A 110 -22.74 -26.64 -35.51
C SER A 110 -23.78 -26.37 -36.59
N ASN A 111 -23.99 -25.09 -36.97
CA ASN A 111 -24.91 -24.73 -38.06
C ASN A 111 -24.47 -25.26 -39.43
N LYS A 112 -23.17 -25.42 -39.69
CA LYS A 112 -22.69 -26.02 -40.94
C LYS A 112 -22.98 -27.52 -40.99
N HIS A 113 -22.84 -28.24 -39.88
CA HIS A 113 -23.17 -29.67 -39.83
C HIS A 113 -24.67 -29.94 -39.98
N HIS A 114 -25.54 -29.08 -39.46
CA HIS A 114 -26.99 -29.24 -39.63
C HIS A 114 -27.52 -28.94 -41.04
N LYS A 115 -26.73 -28.26 -41.89
CA LYS A 115 -27.14 -27.88 -43.26
C LYS A 115 -26.61 -28.84 -44.33
N ALA A 116 -25.79 -29.81 -43.95
CA ALA A 116 -25.15 -30.78 -44.83
C ALA A 116 -25.66 -32.22 -44.66
N ALA A 117 -26.64 -32.42 -43.77
CA ALA A 117 -27.43 -33.64 -43.60
C ALA A 117 -28.86 -33.39 -44.10
#